data_AF-A0A8T0FF62-F1
#
_entry.id   AF-A0A8T0FF62-F1
#
_cell.length_a   1.000
_cell.length_b   1.000
_cell.length_c   1.000
_cell.angle_alpha   90.00
_cell.angle_beta   90.00
_cell.angle_gamma   90.00
#
_symmetry.space_group_name_H-M   'P 1'
#
loop_
_entity.id
_entity.type
_entity.pdbx_description
1 polymer ?
#
loop_
_entity_poly.entity_id
_entity_poly.type
_entity_poly.pdbx_seq_one_letter_code
_entity_poly.pdbx_strand_id
1 'polypeptide(L)'
;MDCQKRLRESKILIIGLNGLGAEVVKNLALSGVKSITIMDETPVSIADTSAQFFVSSSEPGEGRAKASKAAIQELNPNVEIKIDSEHISSKPTSFFSQFTAVFATDCPLSVLIRINKMCHENKVHFYCGDTWGFYGYCFLDLLKHTYAKVVPKGSKKESEEAVIDVLDYCPLGPALGVKIGAGLNRKINKVYILLNIMNNFREMHNHYPAPENRESELQLLKSVRTFTIQNLGCEDNKVSDEMLSSVFGELSPVCAAVGGVMANEIIKGISRKGEPIHNFLLFDGVTCTGVVETIVVRD
;
A
#
# COMPACT_ATOMS: atom_id res chain seq x y z
N MET A 1 19.64 -1.94 -20.23
CA MET A 1 20.12 -3.22 -19.67
C MET A 1 20.15 -3.21 -18.14
N ASP A 2 20.46 -2.07 -17.50
CA ASP A 2 20.59 -1.97 -16.04
C ASP A 2 19.27 -2.03 -15.24
N CYS A 3 18.15 -1.51 -15.77
CA CYS A 3 16.86 -1.56 -15.07
C CYS A 3 16.41 -2.99 -14.75
N GLN A 4 16.41 -3.88 -15.76
CA GLN A 4 16.03 -5.27 -15.58
C GLN A 4 17.01 -6.02 -14.68
N LYS A 5 18.29 -5.64 -14.69
CA LYS A 5 19.30 -6.21 -13.79
C LYS A 5 18.97 -5.87 -12.33
N ARG A 6 18.69 -4.61 -12.02
CA ARG A 6 18.26 -4.18 -10.66
C ARG A 6 17.02 -4.93 -10.20
N LEU A 7 16.04 -5.12 -11.08
CA LEU A 7 14.82 -5.85 -10.75
C LEU A 7 15.12 -7.32 -10.44
N ARG A 8 15.88 -8.03 -11.29
CA ARG A 8 16.27 -9.43 -11.06
C ARG A 8 17.18 -9.67 -9.86
N GLU A 9 17.78 -8.62 -9.31
CA GLU A 9 18.60 -8.67 -8.09
C GLU A 9 17.80 -8.29 -6.83
N SER A 10 16.59 -7.73 -7.00
CA SER A 10 15.78 -7.17 -5.91
C SER A 10 15.04 -8.23 -5.10
N LYS A 11 15.07 -8.07 -3.77
CA LYS A 11 14.36 -8.94 -2.82
C LYS A 11 13.24 -8.15 -2.17
N ILE A 12 12.02 -8.64 -2.24
CA ILE A 12 10.83 -7.92 -1.74
C ILE A 12 10.27 -8.65 -0.53
N LEU A 13 9.96 -7.89 0.52
CA LEU A 13 9.15 -8.37 1.65
C LEU A 13 7.71 -7.91 1.45
N ILE A 14 6.76 -8.83 1.64
CA ILE A 14 5.33 -8.61 1.60
C ILE A 14 4.76 -8.98 2.96
N ILE A 15 4.07 -8.04 3.60
CA ILE A 15 3.41 -8.22 4.90
C ILE A 15 1.91 -8.07 4.65
N GLY A 16 1.15 -9.14 4.89
CA GLY A 16 -0.26 -9.26 4.52
C GLY A 16 -0.45 -9.76 3.08
N LEU A 17 -1.34 -10.73 2.91
CA LEU A 17 -1.69 -11.38 1.64
C LEU A 17 -3.21 -11.52 1.47
N ASN A 18 -3.93 -10.43 1.77
CA ASN A 18 -5.32 -10.20 1.38
C ASN A 18 -5.44 -9.98 -0.16
N GLY A 19 -6.60 -9.52 -0.64
CA GLY A 19 -6.84 -9.30 -2.07
C GLY A 19 -5.86 -8.30 -2.70
N LEU A 20 -5.57 -7.20 -2.00
CA LEU A 20 -4.56 -6.23 -2.43
C LEU A 20 -3.16 -6.84 -2.47
N GLY A 21 -2.76 -7.55 -1.41
CA GLY A 21 -1.47 -8.25 -1.34
C GLY A 21 -1.29 -9.26 -2.48
N ALA A 22 -2.34 -10.03 -2.80
CA ALA A 22 -2.33 -10.98 -3.91
C ALA A 22 -2.10 -10.29 -5.26
N GLU A 23 -2.77 -9.16 -5.51
CA GLU A 23 -2.58 -8.36 -6.73
C GLU A 23 -1.15 -7.81 -6.85
N VAL A 24 -0.60 -7.27 -5.75
CA VAL A 24 0.79 -6.78 -5.72
C VAL A 24 1.77 -7.92 -5.99
N VAL A 25 1.62 -9.06 -5.31
CA VAL A 25 2.50 -10.23 -5.45
C VAL A 25 2.45 -10.79 -6.87
N LYS A 26 1.26 -10.94 -7.46
CA LYS A 26 1.11 -11.40 -8.86
C LYS A 26 1.94 -10.54 -9.80
N ASN A 27 1.79 -9.21 -9.73
CA ASN A 27 2.49 -8.29 -10.62
C ASN A 27 4.00 -8.32 -10.40
N LEU A 28 4.47 -8.40 -9.16
CA LEU A 28 5.91 -8.50 -8.85
C LEU A 28 6.53 -9.83 -9.30
N ALA A 29 5.83 -10.94 -9.12
CA ALA A 29 6.26 -12.26 -9.58
C ALA A 29 6.38 -12.31 -11.11
N LEU A 30 5.38 -11.80 -11.83
CA LEU A 30 5.39 -11.70 -13.29
C LEU A 30 6.48 -10.75 -13.81
N SER A 31 6.83 -9.72 -13.04
CA SER A 31 7.88 -8.77 -13.40
C SER A 31 9.31 -9.33 -13.24
N GLY A 32 9.46 -10.45 -12.53
CA GLY A 32 10.74 -11.16 -12.42
C GLY A 32 11.72 -10.52 -11.44
N VAL A 33 11.24 -10.18 -10.24
CA VAL A 33 12.13 -9.86 -9.09
C VAL A 33 12.95 -11.08 -8.67
N LYS A 34 14.00 -10.92 -7.85
CA LYS A 34 14.82 -12.06 -7.39
C LYS A 34 14.02 -13.01 -6.50
N SER A 35 13.40 -12.45 -5.48
CA SER A 35 12.67 -13.23 -4.47
C SER A 35 11.58 -12.40 -3.83
N ILE A 36 10.48 -13.05 -3.46
CA ILE A 36 9.40 -12.48 -2.67
C ILE A 36 9.30 -13.28 -1.38
N THR A 37 9.48 -12.62 -0.24
CA THR A 37 9.24 -13.19 1.09
C THR A 37 7.90 -12.68 1.59
N ILE A 38 7.01 -13.59 1.99
CA ILE A 38 5.63 -13.28 2.38
C ILE A 38 5.44 -13.63 3.85
N MET A 39 4.88 -12.67 4.60
CA MET A 39 4.49 -12.81 6.00
C MET A 39 2.98 -12.64 6.11
N ASP A 40 2.24 -13.75 6.20
CA ASP A 40 0.80 -13.75 6.51
C ASP A 40 0.36 -15.14 7.00
N GLU A 41 0.23 -15.28 8.31
CA GLU A 41 -0.29 -16.48 8.98
C GLU A 41 -1.81 -16.39 9.26
N THR A 42 -2.49 -15.35 8.75
CA THR A 42 -3.94 -15.23 8.87
C THR A 42 -4.59 -16.44 8.20
N PRO A 43 -5.48 -17.17 8.88
CA PRO A 43 -6.15 -18.31 8.28
C PRO A 43 -6.99 -17.89 7.07
N VAL A 44 -6.98 -18.69 6.00
CA VAL A 44 -7.88 -18.50 4.86
C VAL A 44 -9.33 -18.58 5.34
N SER A 45 -10.07 -17.54 4.99
CA SER A 45 -11.49 -17.37 5.29
C SER A 45 -12.33 -17.36 4.00
N ILE A 46 -13.65 -17.52 4.13
CA ILE A 46 -14.56 -17.42 2.97
C ILE A 46 -14.50 -16.01 2.35
N ALA A 47 -14.32 -14.96 3.16
CA ALA A 47 -14.20 -13.59 2.67
C ALA A 47 -13.02 -13.41 1.70
N ASP A 48 -11.93 -14.17 1.89
CA ASP A 48 -10.75 -14.10 1.02
C ASP A 48 -11.07 -14.54 -0.42
N THR A 49 -12.02 -15.46 -0.62
CA THR A 49 -12.39 -15.95 -1.96
C THR A 49 -12.97 -14.87 -2.88
N SER A 50 -13.36 -13.72 -2.32
CA SER A 50 -13.91 -12.59 -3.09
C SER A 50 -12.86 -11.81 -3.87
N ALA A 51 -11.62 -11.74 -3.37
CA ALA A 51 -10.56 -10.89 -3.93
C ALA A 51 -9.17 -11.55 -3.96
N GLN A 52 -8.95 -12.62 -3.20
CA GLN A 52 -7.69 -13.34 -3.10
C GLN A 52 -7.78 -14.62 -3.97
N PHE A 53 -7.28 -14.52 -5.20
CA PHE A 53 -7.41 -15.60 -6.20
C PHE A 53 -6.41 -16.76 -6.00
N PHE A 54 -5.32 -16.59 -5.24
CA PHE A 54 -4.35 -17.65 -4.96
C PHE A 54 -4.88 -18.73 -4.02
N VAL A 55 -5.83 -18.40 -3.15
CA VAL A 55 -6.38 -19.34 -2.14
C VAL A 55 -7.66 -20.05 -2.58
N SER A 56 -8.10 -19.86 -3.83
CA SER A 56 -9.38 -20.37 -4.34
C SER A 56 -9.53 -21.90 -4.24
N SER A 57 -8.42 -22.64 -4.23
CA SER A 57 -8.39 -24.11 -4.12
C SER A 57 -7.83 -24.61 -2.78
N SER A 58 -7.66 -23.72 -1.80
CA SER A 58 -7.02 -24.03 -0.52
C SER A 58 -8.02 -24.51 0.52
N GLU A 59 -7.54 -25.31 1.47
CA GLU A 59 -8.36 -25.73 2.61
C GLU A 59 -8.60 -24.55 3.57
N PRO A 60 -9.83 -24.34 4.06
CA PRO A 60 -10.10 -23.35 5.10
C PRO A 60 -9.22 -23.58 6.33
N GLY A 61 -8.68 -22.51 6.91
CA GLY A 61 -7.87 -22.58 8.13
C GLY A 61 -6.35 -22.66 7.91
N GLU A 62 -5.86 -22.92 6.70
CA GLU A 62 -4.43 -22.79 6.39
C GLU A 62 -4.01 -21.31 6.36
N GLY A 63 -2.78 -20.97 6.77
CA GLY A 63 -2.29 -19.59 6.69
C GLY A 63 -2.20 -19.10 5.23
N ARG A 64 -2.71 -17.89 4.95
CA ARG A 64 -2.80 -17.30 3.59
C ARG A 64 -1.48 -17.38 2.81
N ALA A 65 -0.35 -17.09 3.45
CA ALA A 65 0.97 -17.16 2.79
C ALA A 65 1.32 -18.58 2.34
N LYS A 66 1.05 -19.57 3.18
CA LYS A 66 1.31 -20.99 2.89
C LYS A 66 0.37 -21.50 1.81
N ALA A 67 -0.92 -21.23 1.95
CA ALA A 67 -1.96 -21.57 0.99
C ALA A 67 -1.66 -21.03 -0.42
N SER A 68 -1.07 -19.83 -0.51
CA SER A 68 -0.83 -19.15 -1.80
C SER A 68 0.50 -19.53 -2.48
N LYS A 69 1.47 -20.12 -1.76
CA LYS A 69 2.84 -20.27 -2.25
C LYS A 69 2.97 -21.02 -3.57
N ALA A 70 2.26 -22.14 -3.71
CA ALA A 70 2.32 -22.96 -4.92
C ALA A 70 1.83 -22.18 -6.15
N ALA A 71 0.67 -21.53 -6.02
CA ALA A 71 0.06 -20.74 -7.09
C ALA A 71 0.93 -19.52 -7.47
N ILE A 72 1.54 -18.85 -6.49
CA ILE A 72 2.47 -17.73 -6.77
C ILE A 72 3.72 -18.23 -7.50
N GLN A 73 4.27 -19.38 -7.07
CA GLN A 73 5.48 -19.95 -7.68
C GLN A 73 5.25 -20.37 -9.14
N GLU A 74 4.05 -20.84 -9.48
CA GLU A 74 3.65 -21.22 -10.83
C GLU A 74 3.67 -20.03 -11.80
N LEU A 75 3.37 -18.81 -11.33
CA LEU A 75 3.41 -17.61 -12.17
C LEU A 75 4.79 -17.36 -12.78
N ASN A 76 5.86 -17.64 -12.03
CA ASN A 76 7.22 -17.46 -12.51
C ASN A 76 8.22 -18.33 -11.72
N PRO A 77 8.66 -19.48 -12.28
CA PRO A 77 9.65 -20.36 -11.64
C PRO A 77 11.01 -19.72 -11.34
N ASN A 78 11.32 -18.57 -11.95
CA ASN A 78 12.59 -17.86 -11.72
C ASN A 78 12.56 -16.95 -10.49
N VAL A 79 11.39 -16.70 -9.90
CA VAL A 79 11.25 -15.90 -8.68
C VAL A 79 11.20 -16.83 -7.48
N GLU A 80 12.11 -16.64 -6.52
CA GLU A 80 12.13 -17.44 -5.30
C GLU A 80 11.04 -16.97 -4.32
N ILE A 81 10.06 -17.83 -4.02
CA ILE A 81 8.98 -17.53 -3.07
C ILE A 81 9.28 -18.12 -1.69
N LYS A 82 9.39 -17.25 -0.69
CA LYS A 82 9.63 -17.61 0.72
C LYS A 82 8.42 -17.25 1.58
N ILE A 83 8.17 -18.07 2.59
CA ILE A 83 7.22 -17.76 3.64
C ILE A 83 8.02 -17.57 4.93
N ASP A 84 7.67 -16.54 5.68
CA ASP A 84 8.14 -16.33 7.03
C ASP A 84 6.92 -16.30 7.96
N SER A 85 6.82 -17.34 8.79
CA SER A 85 5.67 -17.59 9.66
C SER A 85 5.74 -16.87 11.00
N GLU A 86 6.79 -16.10 11.27
CA GLU A 86 6.85 -15.29 12.48
C GLU A 86 6.00 -14.02 12.35
N HIS A 87 5.58 -13.47 13.48
CA HIS A 87 4.83 -12.22 13.49
C HIS A 87 5.74 -11.02 13.19
N ILE A 88 5.29 -10.05 12.41
CA ILE A 88 6.09 -8.86 12.08
C ILE A 88 6.57 -8.07 13.32
N SER A 89 5.81 -8.13 14.41
CA SER A 89 6.18 -7.54 15.70
C SER A 89 7.40 -8.19 16.36
N SER A 90 7.72 -9.46 16.08
CA SER A 90 8.91 -10.12 16.63
C SER A 90 10.20 -9.77 15.87
N LYS A 91 10.08 -9.30 14.62
CA LYS A 91 11.25 -9.05 13.77
C LYS A 91 12.07 -7.86 14.28
N PRO A 92 13.41 -8.01 14.41
CA PRO A 92 14.30 -6.92 14.75
C PRO A 92 14.54 -5.99 13.54
N THR A 93 15.02 -4.77 13.78
CA THR A 93 15.42 -3.83 12.70
C THR A 93 16.35 -4.48 11.67
N SER A 94 17.32 -5.31 12.10
CA SER A 94 18.28 -5.96 11.21
C SER A 94 17.65 -6.94 10.22
N PHE A 95 16.43 -7.41 10.46
CA PHE A 95 15.71 -8.26 9.52
C PHE A 95 15.46 -7.56 8.19
N PHE A 96 15.25 -6.24 8.20
CA PHE A 96 14.83 -5.48 7.03
C PHE A 96 15.98 -5.23 6.06
N SER A 97 17.24 -5.20 6.52
CA SER A 97 18.42 -4.87 5.70
C SER A 97 18.67 -5.81 4.51
N GLN A 98 18.06 -6.99 4.52
CA GLN A 98 18.19 -7.96 3.44
C GLN A 98 17.28 -7.67 2.24
N PHE A 99 16.29 -6.78 2.39
CA PHE A 99 15.29 -6.48 1.36
C PHE A 99 15.64 -5.18 0.62
N THR A 100 15.22 -5.12 -0.64
CA THR A 100 15.30 -3.90 -1.46
C THR A 100 14.08 -3.01 -1.24
N ALA A 101 12.92 -3.63 -1.03
CA ALA A 101 11.66 -2.96 -0.77
C ALA A 101 10.77 -3.80 0.16
N VAL A 102 9.94 -3.10 0.93
CA VAL A 102 8.90 -3.70 1.77
C VAL A 102 7.55 -3.13 1.39
N PHE A 103 6.57 -4.00 1.16
CA PHE A 103 5.16 -3.63 1.04
C PHE A 103 4.36 -4.23 2.19
N ALA A 104 3.53 -3.41 2.83
CA ALA A 104 2.66 -3.81 3.92
C ALA A 104 1.19 -3.43 3.68
N THR A 105 0.28 -4.35 3.93
CA THR A 105 -1.19 -4.19 3.91
C THR A 105 -1.79 -4.97 5.09
N ASP A 106 -3.05 -4.68 5.42
CA ASP A 106 -3.81 -5.29 6.53
C ASP A 106 -3.05 -5.20 7.88
N CYS A 107 -2.43 -4.05 8.13
CA CYS A 107 -1.66 -3.77 9.34
C CYS A 107 -2.24 -2.57 10.09
N PRO A 108 -2.30 -2.59 11.43
CA PRO A 108 -2.54 -1.39 12.23
C PRO A 108 -1.52 -0.29 11.90
N LEU A 109 -1.94 0.97 12.00
CA LEU A 109 -1.10 2.14 11.69
C LEU A 109 0.18 2.17 12.53
N SER A 110 0.09 1.81 13.81
CA SER A 110 1.23 1.69 14.74
C SER A 110 2.29 0.70 14.23
N VAL A 111 1.85 -0.41 13.62
CA VAL A 111 2.72 -1.41 13.00
C VAL A 111 3.34 -0.87 11.71
N LEU A 112 2.55 -0.20 10.85
CA LEU A 112 3.04 0.42 9.62
C LEU A 112 4.13 1.48 9.90
N ILE A 113 3.91 2.35 10.90
CA ILE A 113 4.90 3.36 11.32
C ILE A 113 6.18 2.69 11.83
N ARG A 114 6.06 1.61 12.62
CA ARG A 114 7.21 0.83 13.11
C ARG A 114 8.01 0.23 11.94
N ILE A 115 7.34 -0.39 10.98
CA ILE A 115 8.00 -0.98 9.79
C ILE A 115 8.69 0.11 8.97
N ASN A 116 8.01 1.24 8.72
CA ASN A 116 8.57 2.35 7.96
C ASN A 116 9.84 2.91 8.64
N LYS A 117 9.83 3.07 9.97
CA LYS A 117 11.03 3.45 10.74
C LYS A 117 12.17 2.45 10.55
N MET A 118 11.89 1.15 10.66
CA MET A 118 12.90 0.10 10.45
C MET A 118 13.45 0.10 9.02
N CYS A 119 12.61 0.42 8.02
CA CYS A 119 13.05 0.56 6.63
C CYS A 119 14.00 1.76 6.47
N HIS A 120 13.70 2.91 7.09
CA HIS A 120 14.58 4.08 7.13
C HIS A 120 15.97 3.76 7.70
N GLU A 121 16.00 3.09 8.86
CA GLU A 121 17.25 2.71 9.55
C GLU A 121 18.16 1.82 8.66
N ASN A 122 17.56 1.03 7.76
CA ASN A 122 18.25 0.11 6.87
C ASN A 122 18.37 0.58 5.41
N LYS A 123 17.90 1.79 5.09
CA LYS A 123 17.87 2.34 3.72
C LYS A 123 17.07 1.48 2.72
N VAL A 124 15.93 0.96 3.17
CA VAL A 124 15.01 0.12 2.38
C VAL A 124 13.81 0.96 1.96
N HIS A 125 13.35 0.83 0.71
CA HIS A 125 12.13 1.50 0.27
C HIS A 125 10.91 0.90 0.96
N PHE A 126 10.01 1.75 1.45
CA PHE A 126 8.79 1.33 2.13
C PHE A 126 7.56 1.72 1.32
N TYR A 127 6.60 0.81 1.30
CA TYR A 127 5.31 0.95 0.64
C TYR A 127 4.23 0.42 1.55
N CYS A 128 3.09 1.09 1.63
CA CYS A 128 1.90 0.51 2.25
C CYS A 128 0.63 0.94 1.53
N GLY A 129 -0.44 0.19 1.73
CA GLY A 129 -1.73 0.48 1.12
C GLY A 129 -2.77 -0.51 1.58
N ASP A 130 -4.03 -0.11 1.50
CA ASP A 130 -5.18 -0.97 1.74
C ASP A 130 -6.32 -0.61 0.81
N THR A 131 -7.29 -1.50 0.73
CA THR A 131 -8.55 -1.30 0.02
C THR A 131 -9.72 -1.54 0.97
N TRP A 132 -10.74 -0.68 0.88
CA TRP A 132 -11.95 -0.75 1.70
C TRP A 132 -13.16 -0.47 0.82
N GLY A 133 -13.91 -1.52 0.48
CA GLY A 133 -15.03 -1.47 -0.44
C GLY A 133 -14.63 -0.82 -1.76
N PHE A 134 -15.18 0.38 -2.03
CA PHE A 134 -14.90 1.15 -3.23
C PHE A 134 -13.64 2.03 -3.16
N TYR A 135 -12.96 2.11 -2.02
CA TYR A 135 -11.84 3.02 -1.82
C TYR A 135 -10.53 2.25 -1.64
N GLY A 136 -9.42 2.95 -1.87
CA GLY A 136 -8.11 2.42 -1.49
C GLY A 136 -7.03 3.49 -1.56
N TYR A 137 -5.85 3.16 -1.08
CA TYR A 137 -4.72 4.06 -1.12
C TYR A 137 -3.40 3.33 -1.33
N CYS A 138 -2.42 4.07 -1.84
CA CYS A 138 -1.01 3.72 -1.81
C CYS A 138 -0.26 4.82 -1.09
N PHE A 139 0.73 4.45 -0.30
CA PHE A 139 1.73 5.33 0.27
C PHE A 139 3.13 4.81 -0.08
N LEU A 140 4.01 5.74 -0.44
CA LEU A 140 5.39 5.46 -0.80
C LEU A 140 6.33 6.28 0.10
N ASP A 141 7.40 5.64 0.54
CA ASP A 141 8.54 6.29 1.17
C ASP A 141 9.83 5.68 0.62
N LEU A 142 10.42 6.39 -0.34
CA LEU A 142 11.62 5.96 -1.05
C LEU A 142 12.88 6.63 -0.51
N LEU A 143 12.81 7.24 0.68
CA LEU A 143 13.89 8.04 1.26
C LEU A 143 14.25 9.20 0.30
N LYS A 144 15.55 9.46 0.11
CA LYS A 144 16.04 10.29 -0.98
C LYS A 144 16.24 9.45 -2.24
N HIS A 145 15.30 9.54 -3.17
CA HIS A 145 15.23 8.68 -4.34
C HIS A 145 15.69 9.38 -5.62
N THR A 146 16.55 8.73 -6.40
CA THR A 146 16.97 9.23 -7.72
C THR A 146 16.37 8.38 -8.83
N TYR A 147 15.87 9.02 -9.88
CA TYR A 147 15.23 8.33 -11.00
C TYR A 147 15.55 9.01 -12.33
N ALA A 148 15.46 8.23 -13.42
CA ALA A 148 15.60 8.72 -14.78
C ALA A 148 14.22 8.99 -15.38
N LYS A 149 13.98 10.23 -15.82
CA LYS A 149 12.80 10.63 -16.61
C LYS A 149 13.20 10.91 -18.05
N VAL A 150 12.32 10.56 -18.98
CA VAL A 150 12.52 10.83 -20.40
C VAL A 150 11.83 12.15 -20.73
N VAL A 151 12.59 13.11 -21.25
CA VAL A 151 12.10 14.44 -21.58
C VAL A 151 12.25 14.68 -23.08
N PRO A 152 11.25 15.28 -23.76
CA PRO A 152 11.40 15.69 -25.16
C PRO A 152 12.51 16.73 -25.31
N LYS A 153 13.41 16.53 -26.27
CA LYS A 153 14.52 17.43 -26.56
C LYS A 153 14.14 18.38 -27.70
N GLY A 154 14.00 19.67 -27.40
CA GLY A 154 13.65 20.73 -28.36
C GLY A 154 12.16 20.80 -28.75
N SER A 155 11.80 21.75 -29.61
CA SER A 155 10.41 21.96 -30.10
C SER A 155 9.96 20.93 -31.14
N LYS A 156 10.85 20.05 -31.61
CA LYS A 156 10.56 18.93 -32.51
C LYS A 156 10.56 17.61 -31.72
N LYS A 157 9.42 16.92 -31.74
CA LYS A 157 9.07 15.72 -30.93
C LYS A 157 9.88 14.43 -31.21
N GLU A 158 11.06 14.49 -31.83
CA GLU A 158 11.73 13.29 -32.36
C GLU A 158 13.01 12.86 -31.62
N SER A 159 13.50 13.63 -30.65
CA SER A 159 14.64 13.23 -29.81
C SER A 159 14.27 13.24 -28.33
N GLU A 160 14.52 12.14 -27.65
CA GLU A 160 14.29 11.94 -26.21
C GLU A 160 15.62 11.96 -25.45
N GLU A 161 15.68 12.62 -24.30
CA GLU A 161 16.85 12.61 -23.41
C GLU A 161 16.48 12.12 -22.01
N ALA A 162 17.34 11.27 -21.44
CA ALA A 162 17.19 10.80 -20.07
C ALA A 162 17.79 11.81 -19.09
N VAL A 163 16.94 12.44 -18.29
CA VAL A 163 17.33 13.38 -17.23
C VAL A 163 17.21 12.67 -15.88
N ILE A 164 18.23 12.82 -15.03
CA ILE A 164 18.20 12.30 -13.66
C ILE A 164 17.57 13.37 -12.76
N ASP A 165 16.56 12.97 -11.99
CA ASP A 165 15.88 13.82 -11.02
C ASP A 165 15.87 13.15 -9.63
N VAL A 166 15.51 13.93 -8.61
CA VAL A 166 15.56 13.50 -7.20
C VAL A 166 14.27 13.88 -6.50
N LEU A 167 13.66 12.91 -5.81
CA LEU A 167 12.54 13.12 -4.89
C LEU A 167 12.98 12.80 -3.48
N ASP A 168 12.50 13.59 -2.52
CA ASP A 168 12.78 13.40 -1.09
C ASP A 168 11.46 13.10 -0.38
N TYR A 169 11.36 11.90 0.17
CA TYR A 169 10.14 11.38 0.79
C TYR A 169 10.16 11.61 2.30
N CYS A 170 8.98 11.84 2.88
CA CYS A 170 8.80 11.90 4.32
C CYS A 170 8.25 10.58 4.90
N PRO A 171 8.57 10.23 6.15
CA PRO A 171 8.03 9.03 6.79
C PRO A 171 6.51 9.10 7.01
N LEU A 172 5.87 7.92 7.05
CA LEU A 172 4.41 7.74 7.13
C LEU A 172 3.78 8.45 8.34
N GLY A 173 4.36 8.28 9.52
CA GLY A 173 3.83 8.85 10.76
C GLY A 173 3.73 10.39 10.69
N PRO A 174 4.84 11.08 10.41
CA PRO A 174 4.83 12.51 10.10
C PRO A 174 3.85 12.91 9.00
N ALA A 175 3.79 12.15 7.89
CA ALA A 175 2.90 12.46 6.77
C ALA A 175 1.41 12.44 7.18
N LEU A 176 0.99 11.43 7.94
CA LEU A 176 -0.38 11.31 8.45
C LEU A 176 -0.69 12.29 9.60
N GLY A 177 0.32 12.72 10.35
CA GLY A 177 0.17 13.66 11.47
C GLY A 177 -0.06 15.13 11.10
N VAL A 178 0.06 15.50 9.82
CA VAL A 178 -0.09 16.89 9.38
C VAL A 178 -1.54 17.34 9.49
N LYS A 179 -1.79 18.47 10.17
CA LYS A 179 -3.13 19.05 10.30
C LYS A 179 -3.52 19.90 9.07
N ILE A 180 -4.83 19.97 8.80
CA ILE A 180 -5.36 20.83 7.74
C ILE A 180 -5.15 22.29 8.12
N GLY A 181 -4.58 23.08 7.20
CA GLY A 181 -4.26 24.49 7.40
C GLY A 181 -2.92 24.75 8.10
N ALA A 182 -2.27 23.75 8.70
CA ALA A 182 -0.92 23.85 9.25
C ALA A 182 0.17 23.26 8.32
N GLY A 183 -0.23 22.40 7.39
CA GLY A 183 0.64 21.85 6.34
C GLY A 183 -0.13 21.17 5.20
N LEU A 184 -1.35 20.68 5.47
CA LEU A 184 -2.24 20.16 4.42
C LEU A 184 -3.14 21.24 3.83
N ASN A 185 -3.36 21.16 2.52
CA ASN A 185 -4.28 22.03 1.80
C ASN A 185 -5.72 21.83 2.29
N ARG A 186 -6.49 22.92 2.44
CA ARG A 186 -7.94 22.84 2.74
C ARG A 186 -8.73 22.07 1.67
N LYS A 187 -8.20 21.92 0.46
CA LYS A 187 -8.78 21.11 -0.63
C LYS A 187 -8.28 19.65 -0.66
N ILE A 188 -7.63 19.17 0.41
CA ILE A 188 -7.17 17.78 0.51
C ILE A 188 -8.29 16.81 0.15
N ASN A 189 -7.96 15.79 -0.64
CA ASN A 189 -8.91 14.79 -1.10
C ASN A 189 -9.62 14.10 0.09
N LYS A 190 -10.94 13.91 -0.03
CA LYS A 190 -11.80 13.25 0.97
C LYS A 190 -11.35 11.82 1.32
N VAL A 191 -10.73 11.10 0.38
CA VAL A 191 -10.20 9.74 0.60
C VAL A 191 -9.00 9.76 1.56
N TYR A 192 -8.24 10.86 1.63
CA TYR A 192 -7.18 11.03 2.63
C TYR A 192 -7.76 11.13 4.05
N ILE A 193 -8.88 11.84 4.19
CA ILE A 193 -9.61 11.93 5.46
C ILE A 193 -10.18 10.56 5.82
N LEU A 194 -10.75 9.85 4.83
CA LEU A 194 -11.22 8.47 5.00
C LEU A 194 -10.10 7.53 5.48
N LEU A 195 -8.91 7.60 4.90
CA LEU A 195 -7.73 6.85 5.33
C LEU A 195 -7.45 7.06 6.83
N ASN A 196 -7.49 8.30 7.33
CA ASN A 196 -7.30 8.58 8.75
C ASN A 196 -8.43 7.98 9.61
N ILE A 197 -9.68 8.02 9.14
CA ILE A 197 -10.83 7.40 9.82
C ILE A 197 -10.64 5.88 9.91
N MET A 198 -10.25 5.23 8.82
CA MET A 198 -10.06 3.78 8.76
C MET A 198 -8.87 3.33 9.61
N ASN A 199 -7.78 4.10 9.65
CA ASN A 199 -6.65 3.84 10.54
C ASN A 199 -7.06 3.96 12.01
N ASN A 200 -7.76 5.02 12.39
CA ASN A 200 -8.26 5.17 13.77
C ASN A 200 -9.24 4.06 14.14
N PHE A 201 -10.12 3.67 13.21
CA PHE A 201 -11.04 2.56 13.41
C PHE A 201 -10.27 1.26 13.70
N ARG A 202 -9.27 0.94 12.87
CA ARG A 202 -8.45 -0.26 13.03
C ARG A 202 -7.66 -0.26 14.34
N GLU A 203 -7.13 0.89 14.76
CA GLU A 203 -6.42 1.02 16.04
C GLU A 203 -7.36 0.87 17.25
N MET A 204 -8.59 1.38 17.17
CA MET A 204 -9.56 1.33 18.27
C MET A 204 -10.26 -0.03 18.41
N HIS A 205 -10.51 -0.71 17.29
CA HIS A 205 -11.34 -1.92 17.26
C HIS A 205 -10.57 -3.19 16.88
N ASN A 206 -9.31 -3.06 16.43
CA ASN A 206 -8.44 -4.17 16.04
C ASN A 206 -8.94 -5.04 14.87
N HIS A 207 -9.90 -4.53 14.09
CA HIS A 207 -10.35 -5.10 12.82
C HIS A 207 -10.79 -3.98 11.86
N TYR A 208 -11.01 -4.30 10.59
CA TYR A 208 -11.70 -3.40 9.65
C TYR A 208 -13.22 -3.61 9.72
N PRO A 209 -14.05 -2.64 9.25
CA PRO A 209 -15.50 -2.76 9.26
C PRO A 209 -16.00 -4.01 8.53
N ALA A 210 -16.63 -4.91 9.29
CA ALA A 210 -17.06 -6.21 8.80
C ALA A 210 -18.49 -6.15 8.21
N PRO A 211 -18.74 -6.72 7.02
CA PRO A 211 -20.06 -6.65 6.38
C PRO A 211 -21.15 -7.39 7.15
N GLU A 212 -20.81 -8.37 7.99
CA GLU A 212 -21.75 -9.19 8.76
C GLU A 212 -22.49 -8.37 9.83
N ASN A 213 -21.82 -7.37 10.42
CA ASN A 213 -22.34 -6.53 11.50
C ASN A 213 -22.59 -5.08 11.06
N ARG A 214 -22.89 -4.90 9.76
CA ARG A 214 -22.88 -3.61 9.05
C ARG A 214 -23.51 -2.44 9.77
N GLU A 215 -24.69 -2.63 10.39
CA GLU A 215 -25.39 -1.53 11.07
C GLU A 215 -24.60 -1.03 12.29
N SER A 216 -24.14 -1.95 13.14
CA SER A 216 -23.33 -1.61 14.32
C SER A 216 -21.96 -1.04 13.95
N GLU A 217 -21.30 -1.62 12.95
CA GLU A 217 -20.02 -1.15 12.40
C GLU A 217 -20.15 0.27 11.82
N LEU A 218 -21.26 0.57 11.15
CA LEU A 218 -21.52 1.91 10.61
C LEU A 218 -21.71 2.94 11.73
N GLN A 219 -22.32 2.58 12.85
CA GLN A 219 -22.40 3.48 14.01
C GLN A 219 -21.03 3.75 14.61
N LEU A 220 -20.18 2.73 14.76
CA LEU A 220 -18.80 2.88 15.22
C LEU A 220 -18.00 3.77 14.26
N LEU A 221 -18.09 3.53 12.94
CA LEU A 221 -17.45 4.37 11.91
C LEU A 221 -17.87 5.83 12.01
N LYS A 222 -19.15 6.11 12.27
CA LYS A 222 -19.66 7.49 12.46
C LYS A 222 -19.03 8.15 13.68
N SER A 223 -18.91 7.43 14.80
CA SER A 223 -18.23 7.93 16.01
C SER A 223 -16.74 8.20 15.76
N VAL A 224 -16.05 7.28 15.08
CA VAL A 224 -14.62 7.44 14.72
C VAL A 224 -14.42 8.58 13.72
N ARG A 225 -15.35 8.78 12.77
CA ARG A 225 -15.34 9.93 11.87
C ARG A 225 -15.35 11.23 12.65
N THR A 226 -16.31 11.42 13.56
CA THR A 226 -16.42 12.66 14.35
C THR A 226 -15.14 12.93 15.13
N PHE A 227 -14.58 11.92 15.80
CA PHE A 227 -13.31 12.02 16.50
C PHE A 227 -12.15 12.44 15.56
N THR A 228 -12.06 11.79 14.40
CA THR A 228 -10.97 12.02 13.44
C THR A 228 -11.04 13.43 12.82
N ILE A 229 -12.23 13.87 12.44
CA ILE A 229 -12.45 15.20 11.85
C ILE A 229 -12.06 16.31 12.83
N GLN A 230 -12.44 16.17 14.10
CA GLN A 230 -12.06 17.11 15.17
C GLN A 230 -10.53 17.19 15.33
N ASN A 231 -9.84 16.05 15.30
CA ASN A 231 -8.38 16.01 15.44
C ASN A 231 -7.63 16.62 14.24
N LEU A 232 -8.14 16.42 13.02
CA LEU A 232 -7.54 16.96 11.79
C LEU A 232 -7.88 18.43 11.54
N GLY A 233 -8.89 18.97 12.24
CA GLY A 233 -9.38 20.33 12.04
C GLY A 233 -10.11 20.52 10.71
N CYS A 234 -10.87 19.51 10.25
CA CYS A 234 -11.66 19.59 9.01
C CYS A 234 -13.14 19.90 9.28
N GLU A 235 -13.88 20.23 8.22
CA GLU A 235 -15.34 20.37 8.30
C GLU A 235 -16.00 18.98 8.36
N ASP A 236 -17.04 18.83 9.18
CA ASP A 236 -17.76 17.56 9.41
C ASP A 236 -18.40 16.95 8.14
N ASN A 237 -18.63 17.76 7.11
CA ASN A 237 -19.37 17.37 5.91
C ASN A 237 -18.50 16.74 4.79
N LYS A 238 -17.17 16.66 4.96
CA LYS A 238 -16.28 16.18 3.88
C LYS A 238 -16.37 14.68 3.59
N VAL A 239 -16.68 13.89 4.61
CA VAL A 239 -16.85 12.42 4.50
C VAL A 239 -18.30 12.10 4.82
N SER A 240 -19.09 11.84 3.79
CA SER A 240 -20.52 11.61 3.91
C SER A 240 -20.84 10.21 4.47
N ASP A 241 -22.08 10.04 4.95
CA ASP A 241 -22.57 8.73 5.44
C ASP A 241 -22.60 7.68 4.32
N GLU A 242 -22.84 8.09 3.07
CA GLU A 242 -22.80 7.21 1.89
C GLU A 242 -21.39 6.69 1.62
N MET A 243 -20.38 7.54 1.81
CA MET A 243 -18.98 7.13 1.71
C MET A 243 -18.64 6.08 2.78
N LEU A 244 -19.02 6.31 4.04
CA LEU A 244 -18.82 5.32 5.12
C LEU A 244 -19.56 4.01 4.85
N SER A 245 -20.72 4.07 4.21
CA SER A 245 -21.48 2.87 3.82
C SER A 245 -20.79 2.07 2.70
N SER A 246 -19.79 2.63 2.03
CA SER A 246 -19.15 2.05 0.85
C SER A 246 -17.74 1.50 1.13
N VAL A 247 -17.32 1.37 2.40
CA VAL A 247 -15.98 0.90 2.81
C VAL A 247 -15.89 -0.57 3.19
N PHE A 248 -17.00 -1.31 3.15
CA PHE A 248 -17.07 -2.67 3.69
C PHE A 248 -16.47 -3.71 2.73
N GLY A 249 -15.64 -4.60 3.28
CA GLY A 249 -15.03 -5.72 2.56
C GLY A 249 -13.96 -5.30 1.55
N GLU A 250 -13.41 -6.27 0.84
CA GLU A 250 -12.48 -6.06 -0.26
C GLU A 250 -13.15 -6.40 -1.58
N LEU A 251 -13.13 -5.47 -2.53
CA LEU A 251 -13.67 -5.70 -3.86
C LEU A 251 -12.53 -6.02 -4.82
N SER A 252 -12.62 -7.16 -5.50
CA SER A 252 -11.60 -7.60 -6.49
C SER A 252 -11.23 -6.50 -7.51
N PRO A 253 -12.17 -5.73 -8.11
CA PRO A 253 -11.82 -4.65 -9.03
C PRO A 253 -10.98 -3.53 -8.39
N VAL A 254 -11.25 -3.20 -7.13
CA VAL A 254 -10.50 -2.16 -6.39
C VAL A 254 -9.11 -2.68 -6.01
N CYS A 255 -9.01 -3.93 -5.56
CA CYS A 255 -7.73 -4.60 -5.30
C CYS A 255 -6.87 -4.62 -6.57
N ALA A 256 -7.44 -4.94 -7.73
CA ALA A 256 -6.73 -4.97 -9.00
C ALA A 256 -6.24 -3.58 -9.43
N ALA A 257 -7.09 -2.55 -9.30
CA ALA A 257 -6.72 -1.17 -9.66
C ALA A 257 -5.60 -0.64 -8.76
N VAL A 258 -5.76 -0.73 -7.44
CA VAL A 258 -4.80 -0.23 -6.46
C VAL A 258 -3.52 -1.07 -6.46
N GLY A 259 -3.65 -2.40 -6.48
CA GLY A 259 -2.53 -3.34 -6.47
C GLY A 259 -1.68 -3.28 -7.73
N GLY A 260 -2.30 -3.07 -8.90
CA GLY A 260 -1.57 -2.83 -10.15
C GLY A 260 -0.74 -1.55 -10.10
N VAL A 261 -1.29 -0.46 -9.58
CA VAL A 261 -0.51 0.78 -9.41
C VAL A 261 0.59 0.60 -8.38
N MET A 262 0.28 0.04 -7.21
CA MET A 262 1.28 -0.21 -6.15
C MET A 262 2.46 -1.05 -6.66
N ALA A 263 2.20 -2.17 -7.35
CA ALA A 263 3.26 -2.99 -7.90
C ALA A 263 4.11 -2.24 -8.93
N ASN A 264 3.48 -1.44 -9.80
CA ASN A 264 4.20 -0.62 -10.76
C ASN A 264 5.09 0.42 -10.06
N GLU A 265 4.64 1.03 -8.97
CA GLU A 265 5.43 1.97 -8.18
C GLU A 265 6.61 1.31 -7.46
N ILE A 266 6.43 0.07 -6.98
CA ILE A 266 7.54 -0.75 -6.46
C ILE A 266 8.59 -1.00 -7.56
N ILE A 267 8.14 -1.37 -8.76
CA ILE A 267 9.02 -1.61 -9.93
C ILE A 267 9.76 -0.33 -10.32
N LYS A 268 9.09 0.84 -10.37
CA LYS A 268 9.73 2.14 -10.64
C LYS A 268 10.79 2.47 -9.59
N GLY A 269 10.46 2.33 -8.31
CA GLY A 269 11.41 2.58 -7.22
C GLY A 269 12.65 1.68 -7.28
N ILE A 270 12.50 0.40 -7.62
CA ILE A 270 13.65 -0.51 -7.76
C ILE A 270 14.47 -0.20 -9.02
N SER A 271 13.77 -0.02 -10.14
CA SER A 271 14.40 0.14 -11.46
C SER A 271 15.00 1.53 -11.67
N ARG A 272 14.57 2.52 -10.87
CA ARG A 272 14.89 3.96 -11.00
C ARG A 272 14.51 4.54 -12.36
N LYS A 273 13.44 4.01 -12.96
CA LYS A 273 12.96 4.42 -14.28
C LYS A 273 11.52 4.91 -14.20
N GLY A 274 11.29 6.11 -14.71
CA GLY A 274 10.00 6.79 -14.62
C GLY A 274 9.82 7.48 -13.28
N GLU A 275 9.01 8.54 -13.27
CA GLU A 275 8.68 9.28 -12.06
C GLU A 275 7.77 8.45 -11.15
N PRO A 276 8.21 8.13 -9.92
CA PRO A 276 7.34 7.51 -8.93
C PRO A 276 6.36 8.53 -8.34
N ILE A 277 5.25 8.04 -7.82
CA ILE A 277 4.25 8.84 -7.10
C ILE A 277 4.90 9.46 -5.85
N HIS A 278 4.55 10.70 -5.54
CA HIS A 278 5.06 11.41 -4.37
C HIS A 278 3.89 12.05 -3.62
N ASN A 279 3.45 11.54 -2.46
CA ASN A 279 3.75 10.25 -1.84
C ASN A 279 2.48 9.40 -1.59
N PHE A 280 1.28 9.97 -1.74
CA PHE A 280 0.03 9.23 -1.67
C PHE A 280 -0.64 9.13 -3.03
N LEU A 281 -1.20 7.95 -3.32
CA LEU A 281 -2.27 7.77 -4.30
C LEU A 281 -3.55 7.44 -3.55
N LEU A 282 -4.63 8.11 -3.92
CA LEU A 282 -5.93 7.94 -3.31
C LEU A 282 -6.94 7.56 -4.39
N PHE A 283 -7.55 6.39 -4.23
CA PHE A 283 -8.48 5.83 -5.19
C PHE A 283 -9.92 5.92 -4.66
N ASP A 284 -10.81 6.50 -5.48
CA ASP A 284 -12.26 6.53 -5.29
C ASP A 284 -12.92 5.76 -6.44
N GLY A 285 -13.37 4.54 -6.14
CA GLY A 285 -14.04 3.65 -7.09
C GLY A 285 -15.49 4.02 -7.37
N VAL A 286 -16.08 4.95 -6.62
CA VAL A 286 -17.42 5.48 -6.95
C VAL A 286 -17.32 6.45 -8.12
N THR A 287 -16.28 7.29 -8.12
CA THR A 287 -16.00 8.23 -9.23
C THR A 287 -14.99 7.69 -10.25
N CYS A 288 -14.44 6.51 -10.02
CA CYS A 288 -13.36 5.90 -10.80
C CYS A 288 -12.14 6.83 -10.96
N THR A 289 -11.77 7.54 -9.91
CA THR A 289 -10.67 8.52 -9.93
C THR A 289 -9.52 8.08 -9.03
N GLY A 290 -8.28 8.18 -9.54
CA GLY A 290 -7.06 8.11 -8.74
C GLY A 290 -6.42 9.49 -8.66
N VAL A 291 -6.21 10.00 -7.45
CA VAL A 291 -5.60 11.32 -7.21
C VAL A 291 -4.30 11.14 -6.47
N VAL A 292 -3.24 11.79 -6.95
CA VAL A 292 -1.96 11.87 -6.25
C VAL A 292 -1.98 13.08 -5.32
N GLU A 293 -1.70 12.86 -4.04
CA GLU A 293 -1.52 13.91 -3.05
C GLU A 293 -0.08 13.88 -2.54
N THR A 294 0.61 15.00 -2.68
CA THR A 294 1.98 15.16 -2.20
C THR A 294 1.95 15.78 -0.80
N ILE A 295 2.30 14.98 0.20
CA ILE A 295 2.37 15.44 1.58
C ILE A 295 3.83 15.56 1.96
N VAL A 296 4.26 16.79 2.21
CA VAL A 296 5.60 17.12 2.67
C VAL A 296 5.49 17.67 4.08
N VAL A 297 6.29 17.12 4.99
CA VAL A 297 6.42 17.63 6.35
C VAL A 297 7.53 18.66 6.33
N ARG A 298 7.22 19.90 6.73
CA ARG A 298 8.22 20.94 6.93
C ARG A 298 8.75 20.81 8.36
N ASP A 299 10.07 20.79 8.49
CA ASP A 299 10.76 20.93 9.78
C ASP A 299 10.47 22.29 10.43
#